data_AF-A0A9P8AHC5-F1
#
_entry.id   AF-A0A9P8AHC5-F1
#
_cell.length_a   1.000
_cell.length_b   1.000
_cell.length_c   1.000
_cell.angle_alpha   90.00
_cell.angle_beta   90.00
_cell.angle_gamma   90.00
#
_symmetry.space_group_name_H-M   'P 1'
#
loop_
_entity.id
_entity.type
_entity.pdbx_description
1 polymer ?
#
loop_
_entity_poly.entity_id
_entity_poly.type
_entity_poly.pdbx_seq_one_letter_code
_entity_poly.pdbx_strand_id
1 'polypeptide(L)'
;MVILTGWMYTLYGYSFIYNAYLYHLTRIDHRHNFSVYNVALYYKSAVEQIVNDRQTKGLISHVVDNFERYAFVPQLLISGILIPLSFAKTQLLCSLFLQTFAFVTFNKVITSQYFIWFLIFLPNYLAGSKLLQKSYLGLGLTLLLSWVATQGLWLYNAYNLEFLEKIVPFELKAIIGIKLTGSRISKELIVASIKMSRMELYSPEGLRIDGRRWNELRKFECRINTHPSSSDGSSYVEQGNTKVICMVQGPMEPALKSQTDSERATLEVNLSIASFSTVNRRKRQKNEKRLTELKLTLERTFEQSIICKLYPRTIIQVNLNVLAQDGGMLAAMTNAVTLAMIDAGISMYEYVSAVAAGLHNDSPLLDLNTLEENDLSCLTVGVIGKSEKLALLLLEDKMPLDRIESVLSIAIAGGHRIRDLMDNEVRKHGNLRVAKLGNS
;
A
#
# COMPACT_ATOMS: atom_id res chain seq x y z
N MET A 1 -29.57 22.26 18.39
CA MET A 1 -28.27 21.91 17.81
C MET A 1 -27.11 22.41 18.66
N VAL A 2 -26.95 23.72 18.88
CA VAL A 2 -25.78 24.30 19.61
C VAL A 2 -25.50 23.67 20.98
N ILE A 3 -26.53 23.38 21.79
CA ILE A 3 -26.36 22.77 23.12
C ILE A 3 -25.78 21.34 23.03
N LEU A 4 -26.30 20.53 22.10
CA LEU A 4 -25.82 19.17 21.87
C LEU A 4 -24.38 19.17 21.30
N THR A 5 -24.09 20.11 20.40
CA THR A 5 -22.75 20.31 19.83
C THR A 5 -21.75 20.72 20.91
N GLY A 6 -22.15 21.60 21.82
CA GLY A 6 -21.35 22.01 22.98
C GLY A 6 -21.07 20.84 23.92
N TRP A 7 -22.08 20.02 24.22
CA TRP A 7 -21.91 18.83 25.06
C TRP A 7 -20.95 17.81 24.42
N MET A 8 -21.10 17.52 23.13
CA MET A 8 -20.16 16.65 22.41
C MET A 8 -18.74 17.22 22.34
N TYR A 9 -18.60 18.55 22.23
CA TYR A 9 -17.29 19.19 22.29
C TYR A 9 -16.62 19.03 23.66
N THR A 10 -17.38 19.10 24.76
CA THR A 10 -16.81 18.87 26.10
C THR A 10 -16.27 17.45 26.29
N LEU A 11 -16.85 16.45 25.59
CA LEU A 11 -16.42 15.05 25.68
C LEU A 11 -15.24 14.72 24.75
N TYR A 12 -15.25 15.25 23.53
CA TYR A 12 -14.34 14.80 22.46
C TYR A 12 -13.40 15.91 21.93
N GLY A 13 -13.53 17.13 22.44
CA GLY A 13 -12.68 18.28 22.10
C GLY A 13 -12.72 18.64 20.61
N TYR A 14 -11.59 19.19 20.12
CA TYR A 14 -11.47 19.66 18.73
C TYR A 14 -11.69 18.57 17.69
N SER A 15 -11.35 17.31 18.00
CA SER A 15 -11.54 16.18 17.09
C SER A 15 -13.02 15.99 16.69
N PHE A 16 -13.96 16.29 17.59
CA PHE A 16 -15.38 16.26 17.24
C PHE A 16 -15.75 17.36 16.26
N ILE A 17 -15.36 18.62 16.52
CA ILE A 17 -15.66 19.74 15.61
C ILE A 17 -15.02 19.51 14.24
N TYR A 18 -13.78 19.02 14.24
CA TYR A 18 -13.08 18.72 13.00
C TYR A 18 -13.81 17.66 12.19
N ASN A 19 -14.05 16.47 12.76
CA ASN A 19 -14.65 15.37 12.01
C ASN A 19 -16.14 15.57 11.71
N ALA A 20 -16.90 16.21 12.61
CA ALA A 20 -18.34 16.40 12.44
C ALA A 20 -18.70 17.54 11.48
N TYR A 21 -17.85 18.57 11.36
CA TYR A 21 -18.17 19.76 10.57
C TYR A 21 -17.04 20.16 9.61
N LEU A 22 -15.82 20.40 10.10
CA LEU A 22 -14.77 21.01 9.28
C LEU A 22 -14.21 20.07 8.21
N TYR A 23 -14.14 18.77 8.51
CA TYR A 23 -13.67 17.73 7.60
C TYR A 23 -14.53 17.68 6.33
N HIS A 24 -15.84 17.93 6.44
CA HIS A 24 -16.72 17.99 5.28
C HIS A 24 -16.43 19.18 4.36
N LEU A 25 -15.76 20.24 4.84
CA LEU A 25 -15.34 21.37 4.00
C LEU A 25 -14.08 21.03 3.19
N THR A 26 -13.20 20.17 3.71
CA THR A 26 -11.92 19.78 3.07
C THR A 26 -11.95 18.39 2.45
N ARG A 27 -13.03 17.62 2.61
CA ARG A 27 -13.15 16.29 2.03
C ARG A 27 -13.23 16.38 0.50
N ILE A 28 -12.36 15.64 -0.18
CA ILE A 28 -12.35 15.43 -1.63
C ILE A 28 -12.76 13.99 -1.87
N ASP A 29 -13.80 13.78 -2.67
CA ASP A 29 -14.15 12.46 -3.18
C ASP A 29 -14.17 12.55 -4.70
N HIS A 30 -13.13 12.03 -5.33
CA HIS A 30 -12.92 12.11 -6.78
C HIS A 30 -13.35 10.80 -7.48
N ARG A 31 -13.54 9.72 -6.73
CA ARG A 31 -14.03 8.45 -7.27
C ARG A 31 -15.55 8.45 -7.20
N HIS A 32 -16.18 7.99 -8.28
CA HIS A 32 -17.61 7.73 -8.34
C HIS A 32 -18.51 8.91 -7.92
N ASN A 33 -18.04 10.12 -8.20
CA ASN A 33 -18.73 11.35 -7.84
C ASN A 33 -19.55 11.89 -9.02
N PHE A 34 -20.86 12.04 -8.82
CA PHE A 34 -21.77 12.61 -9.83
C PHE A 34 -21.78 14.15 -9.85
N SER A 35 -20.95 14.80 -9.03
CA SER A 35 -20.90 16.26 -8.98
C SER A 35 -20.45 16.89 -10.30
N VAL A 36 -20.96 18.08 -10.56
CA VAL A 36 -20.49 18.94 -11.66
C VAL A 36 -18.99 19.26 -11.51
N TYR A 37 -18.49 19.20 -10.28
CA TYR A 37 -17.10 19.45 -9.93
C TYR A 37 -16.19 18.22 -10.06
N ASN A 38 -16.71 17.05 -10.41
CA ASN A 38 -15.96 15.80 -10.41
C ASN A 38 -14.66 15.89 -11.20
N VAL A 39 -14.71 16.40 -12.44
CA VAL A 39 -13.50 16.53 -13.29
C VAL A 39 -12.47 17.47 -12.66
N ALA A 40 -12.91 18.61 -12.11
CA ALA A 40 -12.02 19.56 -11.46
C ALA A 40 -11.38 18.97 -10.19
N LEU A 41 -12.15 18.23 -9.38
CA LEU A 41 -11.65 17.52 -8.20
C LEU A 41 -10.71 16.37 -8.57
N TYR A 42 -10.99 15.65 -9.66
CA TYR A 42 -10.15 14.58 -10.19
C TYR A 42 -8.79 15.13 -10.65
N TYR A 43 -8.80 16.22 -11.43
CA TYR A 43 -7.56 16.92 -11.81
C TYR A 43 -6.80 17.44 -10.59
N LYS A 44 -7.48 17.97 -9.57
CA LYS A 44 -6.82 18.40 -8.33
C LYS A 44 -6.15 17.22 -7.63
N SER A 45 -6.85 16.10 -7.43
CA SER A 45 -6.26 14.91 -6.81
C SER A 45 -5.06 14.38 -7.60
N ALA A 46 -5.09 14.51 -8.93
CA ALA A 46 -3.95 14.18 -9.78
C ALA A 46 -2.79 15.18 -9.61
N VAL A 47 -3.07 16.48 -9.56
CA VAL A 47 -2.06 17.55 -9.45
C VAL A 47 -1.38 17.61 -8.08
N GLU A 48 -2.12 17.37 -7.01
CA GLU A 48 -1.61 17.38 -5.63
C GLU A 48 -0.56 16.27 -5.38
N GLN A 49 -0.62 15.17 -6.15
CA GLN A 49 0.43 14.13 -6.13
C GLN A 49 1.73 14.52 -6.85
N ILE A 50 1.69 15.47 -7.79
CA ILE A 50 2.82 15.89 -8.63
C ILE A 50 3.57 17.08 -8.00
N VAL A 51 2.83 18.02 -7.43
CA VAL A 51 3.36 19.34 -7.02
C VAL A 51 4.17 19.28 -5.72
N ASN A 52 4.21 18.13 -5.03
CA ASN A 52 5.14 17.90 -3.93
C ASN A 52 6.63 17.93 -4.34
N ASP A 53 6.95 17.96 -5.64
CA ASP A 53 8.33 17.94 -6.15
C ASP A 53 8.81 19.29 -6.76
N ARG A 54 7.96 20.33 -6.88
CA ARG A 54 8.39 21.63 -7.44
C ARG A 54 7.82 22.84 -6.72
N GLN A 55 8.72 23.64 -6.13
CA GLN A 55 8.47 24.99 -5.64
C GLN A 55 8.12 25.96 -6.80
N THR A 56 6.89 25.94 -7.28
CA THR A 56 6.36 27.02 -8.12
C THR A 56 5.04 27.52 -7.54
N LYS A 57 5.15 28.48 -6.61
CA LYS A 57 4.00 29.25 -6.09
C LYS A 57 3.59 30.28 -7.13
N GLY A 58 2.64 29.91 -8.00
CA GLY A 58 1.97 30.82 -8.92
C GLY A 58 0.54 31.13 -8.47
N LEU A 59 -0.05 32.20 -9.01
CA LEU A 59 -1.43 32.62 -8.68
C LEU A 59 -2.48 31.53 -9.02
N ILE A 60 -2.18 30.68 -10.00
CA ILE A 60 -3.00 29.53 -10.41
C ILE A 60 -2.98 28.41 -9.36
N SER A 61 -1.84 28.16 -8.69
CA SER A 61 -1.77 27.12 -7.66
C SER A 61 -2.64 27.48 -6.45
N HIS A 62 -2.68 28.75 -6.06
CA HIS A 62 -3.56 29.22 -4.98
C HIS A 62 -5.06 29.05 -5.24
N VAL A 63 -5.48 29.17 -6.51
CA VAL A 63 -6.89 28.98 -6.90
C VAL A 63 -7.24 27.49 -6.95
N VAL A 64 -6.34 26.64 -7.46
CA VAL A 64 -6.53 25.18 -7.51
C VAL A 64 -6.49 24.58 -6.09
N ASP A 65 -5.58 25.03 -5.23
CA ASP A 65 -5.46 24.55 -3.85
C ASP A 65 -6.72 24.82 -3.02
N ASN A 66 -7.42 25.92 -3.27
CA ASN A 66 -8.61 26.33 -2.51
C ASN A 66 -9.95 26.05 -3.21
N PHE A 67 -9.95 25.38 -4.36
CA PHE A 67 -11.15 25.15 -5.15
C PHE A 67 -12.32 24.53 -4.37
N GLU A 68 -12.04 23.56 -3.48
CA GLU A 68 -13.06 22.91 -2.64
C GLU A 68 -13.83 23.88 -1.74
N ARG A 69 -13.14 24.90 -1.24
CA ARG A 69 -13.74 25.90 -0.36
C ARG A 69 -14.68 26.81 -1.15
N TYR A 70 -14.32 27.09 -2.41
CA TYR A 70 -15.14 27.90 -3.31
C TYR A 70 -16.31 27.14 -3.93
N ALA A 71 -16.20 25.82 -4.12
CA ALA A 71 -17.28 24.98 -4.65
C ALA A 71 -18.55 25.00 -3.77
N PHE A 72 -18.42 25.35 -2.48
CA PHE A 72 -19.55 25.50 -1.56
C PHE A 72 -20.34 26.81 -1.77
N VAL A 73 -19.73 27.82 -2.39
CA VAL A 73 -20.33 29.16 -2.54
C VAL A 73 -21.56 29.14 -3.45
N PRO A 74 -21.53 28.55 -4.67
CA PRO A 74 -22.72 28.43 -5.50
C PRO A 74 -23.84 27.65 -4.83
N GLN A 75 -23.50 26.56 -4.11
CA GLN A 75 -24.45 25.73 -3.39
C GLN A 75 -25.22 26.56 -2.35
N LEU A 76 -24.50 27.30 -1.48
CA LEU A 76 -25.11 28.09 -0.41
C LEU A 76 -25.88 29.30 -0.96
N LEU A 77 -25.35 29.99 -1.97
CA LEU A 77 -26.02 31.13 -2.60
C LEU A 77 -27.34 30.71 -3.26
N ILE A 78 -27.33 29.66 -4.07
CA ILE A 78 -28.50 29.25 -4.84
C ILE A 78 -29.55 28.58 -3.94
N SER A 79 -29.14 27.55 -3.17
CA SER A 79 -30.07 26.76 -2.35
C SER A 79 -30.46 27.46 -1.04
N GLY A 80 -29.54 28.21 -0.41
CA GLY A 80 -29.77 28.83 0.89
C GLY A 80 -30.38 30.23 0.83
N ILE A 81 -30.14 30.99 -0.25
CA ILE A 81 -30.51 32.42 -0.32
C ILE A 81 -31.47 32.69 -1.48
N LEU A 82 -31.06 32.44 -2.73
CA LEU A 82 -31.80 32.88 -3.91
C LEU A 82 -33.16 32.19 -4.06
N ILE A 83 -33.20 30.85 -3.94
CA ILE A 83 -34.43 30.07 -4.08
C ILE A 83 -35.43 30.37 -2.95
N PRO A 84 -35.05 30.38 -1.66
CA PRO A 84 -35.95 30.75 -0.59
C PRO A 84 -36.50 32.17 -0.73
N LEU A 85 -35.66 33.16 -1.04
CA LEU A 85 -36.13 34.55 -1.17
C LEU A 85 -37.09 34.76 -2.34
N SER A 86 -36.91 34.04 -3.44
CA SER A 86 -37.71 34.22 -4.66
C SER A 86 -39.03 33.42 -4.64
N PHE A 87 -39.03 32.21 -4.07
CA PHE A 87 -40.14 31.26 -4.22
C PHE A 87 -40.84 30.85 -2.93
N ALA A 88 -40.27 31.12 -1.74
CA ALA A 88 -40.85 30.62 -0.49
C ALA A 88 -42.26 31.18 -0.20
N LYS A 89 -42.57 32.39 -0.68
CA LYS A 89 -43.86 33.04 -0.44
C LYS A 89 -44.95 32.67 -1.46
N THR A 90 -44.59 32.09 -2.61
CA THR A 90 -45.53 31.87 -3.72
C THR A 90 -45.89 30.40 -3.90
N GLN A 91 -44.92 29.48 -3.84
CA GLN A 91 -45.14 28.05 -4.05
C GLN A 91 -44.16 27.21 -3.21
N LEU A 92 -44.61 26.80 -2.02
CA LEU A 92 -43.79 26.07 -1.05
C LEU A 92 -43.18 24.78 -1.64
N LEU A 93 -43.99 23.97 -2.32
CA LEU A 93 -43.56 22.66 -2.80
C LEU A 93 -42.57 22.75 -3.97
N CYS A 94 -42.76 23.73 -4.87
CA CYS A 94 -41.79 24.04 -5.92
C CYS A 94 -40.49 24.58 -5.34
N SER A 95 -40.57 25.41 -4.29
CA SER A 95 -39.40 25.93 -3.58
C SER A 95 -38.59 24.80 -2.94
N LEU A 96 -39.25 23.83 -2.29
CA LEU A 96 -38.59 22.66 -1.70
C LEU A 96 -37.93 21.77 -2.76
N PHE A 97 -38.59 21.52 -3.89
CA PHE A 97 -37.98 20.78 -5.00
C PHE A 97 -36.75 21.50 -5.56
N LEU A 98 -36.88 22.79 -5.92
CA LEU A 98 -35.79 23.58 -6.48
C LEU A 98 -34.61 23.69 -5.50
N GLN A 99 -34.90 23.91 -4.22
CA GLN A 99 -33.89 24.03 -3.18
C GLN A 99 -33.12 22.72 -3.00
N THR A 100 -33.81 21.59 -2.90
CA THR A 100 -33.16 20.28 -2.76
C THR A 100 -32.41 19.85 -4.02
N PHE A 101 -32.98 20.11 -5.20
CA PHE A 101 -32.32 19.85 -6.48
C PHE A 101 -31.04 20.68 -6.65
N ALA A 102 -31.09 21.99 -6.35
CA ALA A 102 -29.92 22.85 -6.42
C ALA A 102 -28.87 22.48 -5.36
N PHE A 103 -29.31 22.13 -4.14
CA PHE A 103 -28.43 21.68 -3.07
C PHE A 103 -27.66 20.43 -3.47
N VAL A 104 -28.32 19.44 -4.08
CA VAL A 104 -27.67 18.21 -4.54
C VAL A 104 -26.76 18.51 -5.73
N THR A 105 -27.26 19.19 -6.76
CA THR A 105 -26.52 19.45 -8.01
C THR A 105 -25.20 20.19 -7.81
N PHE A 106 -25.20 21.20 -6.93
CA PHE A 106 -24.00 21.98 -6.61
C PHE A 106 -23.23 21.45 -5.40
N ASN A 107 -23.55 20.25 -4.91
CA ASN A 107 -22.73 19.62 -3.90
C ASN A 107 -21.44 19.11 -4.54
N LYS A 108 -20.31 19.28 -3.83
CA LYS A 108 -19.00 18.80 -4.27
C LYS A 108 -18.86 17.28 -4.26
N VAL A 109 -19.65 16.57 -3.44
CA VAL A 109 -19.64 15.11 -3.39
C VAL A 109 -21.08 14.62 -3.49
N ILE A 110 -21.39 13.90 -4.57
CA ILE A 110 -22.72 13.35 -4.83
C ILE A 110 -22.59 11.85 -5.08
N THR A 111 -23.28 11.07 -4.25
CA THR A 111 -23.55 9.65 -4.50
C THR A 111 -24.96 9.47 -5.06
N SER A 112 -25.23 8.35 -5.73
CA SER A 112 -26.54 8.06 -6.33
C SER A 112 -27.72 8.13 -5.33
N GLN A 113 -27.45 7.86 -4.05
CA GLN A 113 -28.44 7.96 -2.97
C GLN A 113 -29.04 9.37 -2.81
N TYR A 114 -28.30 10.42 -3.19
CA TYR A 114 -28.74 11.80 -3.01
C TYR A 114 -29.86 12.16 -3.98
N PHE A 115 -30.01 11.43 -5.08
CA PHE A 115 -31.10 11.68 -6.04
C PHE A 115 -32.48 11.47 -5.43
N ILE A 116 -32.60 10.61 -4.42
CA ILE A 116 -33.85 10.38 -3.69
C ILE A 116 -34.38 11.68 -3.08
N TRP A 117 -33.50 12.60 -2.67
CA TRP A 117 -33.86 13.81 -1.92
C TRP A 117 -34.77 14.75 -2.73
N PHE A 118 -34.51 14.90 -4.03
CA PHE A 118 -35.36 15.71 -4.91
C PHE A 118 -36.38 14.86 -5.68
N LEU A 119 -36.12 13.57 -5.92
CA LEU A 119 -37.06 12.68 -6.62
C LEU A 119 -38.38 12.52 -5.85
N ILE A 120 -38.37 12.59 -4.52
CA ILE A 120 -39.60 12.55 -3.72
C ILE A 120 -40.53 13.74 -4.03
N PHE A 121 -39.98 14.91 -4.36
CA PHE A 121 -40.76 16.10 -4.69
C PHE A 121 -41.12 16.19 -6.18
N LEU A 122 -40.46 15.42 -7.03
CA LEU A 122 -40.62 15.46 -8.49
C LEU A 122 -42.07 15.18 -8.96
N PRO A 123 -42.81 14.16 -8.46
CA PRO A 123 -44.19 13.91 -8.89
C PRO A 123 -45.12 15.10 -8.64
N ASN A 124 -44.95 15.75 -7.50
CA ASN A 124 -45.79 16.90 -7.12
C ASN A 124 -45.44 18.15 -7.94
N TYR A 125 -44.16 18.35 -8.25
CA TYR A 125 -43.73 19.42 -9.14
C TYR A 125 -44.23 19.18 -10.58
N LEU A 126 -44.14 17.93 -11.06
CA LEU A 126 -44.62 17.51 -12.38
C LEU A 126 -46.14 17.75 -12.52
N ALA A 127 -46.93 17.43 -11.49
CA ALA A 127 -48.38 17.63 -11.50
C ALA A 127 -48.78 19.10 -11.72
N GLY A 128 -47.97 20.06 -11.26
CA GLY A 128 -48.18 21.50 -11.49
C GLY A 128 -47.54 22.04 -12.78
N SER A 129 -46.79 21.21 -13.51
CA SER A 129 -46.00 21.63 -14.67
C SER A 129 -46.74 21.39 -15.99
N LYS A 130 -46.39 22.18 -17.01
CA LYS A 130 -46.88 21.95 -18.39
C LYS A 130 -46.26 20.71 -19.06
N LEU A 131 -45.26 20.07 -18.45
CA LEU A 131 -44.48 18.97 -19.05
C LEU A 131 -45.31 17.70 -19.26
N LEU A 132 -46.41 17.52 -18.52
CA LEU A 132 -47.35 16.41 -18.67
C LEU A 132 -48.49 16.70 -19.66
N GLN A 133 -48.57 17.91 -20.22
CA GLN A 133 -49.58 18.24 -21.24
C GLN A 133 -49.21 17.63 -22.59
N LYS A 134 -50.21 17.17 -23.37
CA LYS A 134 -50.00 16.52 -24.69
C LYS A 134 -49.07 17.30 -25.63
N SER A 135 -49.09 18.63 -25.58
CA SER A 135 -48.23 19.50 -26.42
C SER A 135 -46.75 19.49 -26.02
N TYR A 136 -46.42 19.22 -24.75
CA TYR A 136 -45.05 19.25 -24.21
C TYR A 136 -44.57 17.88 -23.70
N LEU A 137 -45.41 16.85 -23.80
CA LEU A 137 -45.10 15.49 -23.34
C LEU A 137 -43.85 14.91 -24.04
N GLY A 138 -43.64 15.25 -25.32
CA GLY A 138 -42.42 14.89 -26.04
C GLY A 138 -41.16 15.50 -25.41
N LEU A 139 -41.22 16.76 -24.96
CA LEU A 139 -40.13 17.43 -24.25
C LEU A 139 -39.86 16.79 -22.88
N GLY A 140 -40.92 16.41 -22.16
CA GLY A 140 -40.80 15.73 -20.86
C GLY A 140 -40.11 14.36 -20.99
N LEU A 141 -40.50 13.57 -21.99
CA LEU A 141 -39.90 12.27 -22.27
C LEU A 141 -38.44 12.39 -22.73
N THR A 142 -38.09 13.38 -23.56
CA THR A 142 -36.70 13.58 -24.00
C THR A 142 -35.79 13.98 -22.84
N LEU A 143 -36.26 14.82 -21.92
CA LEU A 143 -35.50 15.17 -20.71
C LEU A 143 -35.28 13.96 -19.79
N LEU A 144 -36.31 13.13 -19.59
CA LEU A 144 -36.20 11.91 -18.79
C LEU A 144 -35.21 10.92 -19.42
N LEU A 145 -35.34 10.66 -20.72
CA LEU A 145 -34.44 9.76 -21.45
C LEU A 145 -33.01 10.28 -21.45
N SER A 146 -32.80 11.59 -21.63
CA SER A 146 -31.49 12.21 -21.55
C SER A 146 -30.87 12.05 -20.15
N TRP A 147 -31.67 12.21 -19.09
CA TRP A 147 -31.21 12.01 -17.72
C TRP A 147 -30.82 10.54 -17.46
N VAL A 148 -31.64 9.56 -17.87
CA VAL A 148 -31.30 8.14 -17.71
C VAL A 148 -30.08 7.74 -18.54
N ALA A 149 -29.98 8.22 -19.79
CA ALA A 149 -28.87 7.92 -20.69
C ALA A 149 -27.53 8.47 -20.17
N THR A 150 -27.53 9.68 -19.61
CA THR A 150 -26.32 10.27 -19.02
C THR A 150 -25.84 9.51 -17.79
N GLN A 151 -26.75 9.01 -16.95
CA GLN A 151 -26.41 8.13 -15.83
C GLN A 151 -25.81 6.81 -16.31
N GLY A 152 -26.44 6.17 -17.30
CA GLY A 152 -25.94 4.91 -17.88
C GLY A 152 -24.56 5.05 -18.51
N LEU A 153 -24.31 6.14 -19.25
CA LEU A 153 -23.01 6.41 -19.84
C LEU A 153 -21.92 6.62 -18.79
N TRP A 154 -22.24 7.34 -17.70
CA TRP A 154 -21.31 7.54 -16.59
C TRP A 154 -20.99 6.21 -15.89
N LEU A 155 -22.01 5.39 -15.58
CA LEU A 155 -21.85 4.08 -14.93
C LEU A 155 -21.05 3.11 -15.79
N TYR A 156 -21.26 3.11 -17.11
CA TYR A 156 -20.50 2.30 -18.05
C TYR A 156 -19.01 2.66 -18.01
N ASN A 157 -18.68 3.96 -17.99
CA ASN A 157 -17.30 4.42 -17.90
C ASN A 157 -16.68 4.10 -16.53
N ALA A 158 -17.45 4.24 -15.44
CA ALA A 158 -17.02 3.87 -14.09
C ALA A 158 -16.72 2.37 -13.99
N TYR A 159 -17.58 1.52 -14.56
CA TYR A 159 -17.38 0.06 -14.60
C TYR A 159 -16.11 -0.34 -15.36
N ASN A 160 -15.90 0.26 -16.54
CA ASN A 160 -14.69 0.00 -17.33
C ASN A 160 -13.40 0.39 -16.59
N LEU A 161 -13.44 1.48 -15.82
CA LEU A 161 -12.29 1.98 -15.08
C LEU A 161 -12.01 1.17 -13.81
N GLU A 162 -13.04 0.78 -13.06
CA GLU A 162 -12.87 0.13 -11.75
C GLU A 162 -12.77 -1.40 -11.83
N PHE A 163 -13.53 -2.05 -12.73
CA PHE A 163 -13.59 -3.50 -12.79
C PHE A 163 -12.79 -4.10 -13.93
N LEU A 164 -12.64 -3.37 -15.05
CA LEU A 164 -11.91 -3.86 -16.22
C LEU A 164 -10.53 -3.21 -16.40
N GLU A 165 -10.19 -2.22 -15.57
CA GLU A 165 -8.95 -1.43 -15.64
C GLU A 165 -8.64 -0.87 -17.05
N LYS A 166 -9.68 -0.70 -17.88
CA LYS A 166 -9.53 -0.19 -19.24
C LYS A 166 -9.50 1.32 -19.23
N ILE A 167 -8.52 1.91 -19.91
CA ILE A 167 -8.42 3.35 -20.10
C ILE A 167 -9.62 3.81 -20.92
N VAL A 168 -10.58 4.44 -20.27
CA VAL A 168 -11.67 5.13 -20.96
C VAL A 168 -11.14 6.49 -21.39
N PRO A 169 -11.02 6.78 -22.70
CA PRO A 169 -10.73 8.14 -23.12
C PRO A 169 -11.89 9.01 -22.68
N PHE A 170 -11.65 9.91 -21.72
CA PHE A 170 -12.59 10.94 -21.31
C PHE A 170 -12.70 11.94 -22.48
N GLU A 171 -13.36 11.55 -23.57
CA GLU A 171 -13.64 12.44 -24.68
C GLU A 171 -14.64 13.48 -24.19
N LEU A 172 -14.09 14.64 -23.80
CA LEU A 172 -14.76 15.87 -23.40
C LEU A 172 -15.66 16.48 -24.49
N LYS A 173 -16.11 15.71 -25.49
CA LYS A 173 -16.81 16.21 -26.68
C LYS A 173 -18.31 16.37 -26.51
N ALA A 174 -18.93 15.75 -25.50
CA ALA A 174 -20.39 15.66 -25.44
C ALA A 174 -21.09 16.61 -24.45
N ILE A 175 -20.39 17.18 -23.46
CA ILE A 175 -21.06 17.90 -22.35
C ILE A 175 -20.87 19.42 -22.41
N ILE A 176 -19.86 19.93 -23.12
CA ILE A 176 -19.66 21.37 -23.30
C ILE A 176 -19.48 21.61 -24.79
N GLY A 177 -20.49 22.18 -25.44
CA GLY A 177 -20.48 22.61 -26.84
C GLY A 177 -19.51 23.76 -27.13
N ILE A 178 -18.30 23.71 -26.58
CA ILE A 178 -17.21 24.63 -26.90
C ILE A 178 -16.17 23.81 -27.66
N LYS A 179 -16.16 24.04 -28.96
CA LYS A 179 -15.14 23.60 -29.91
C LYS A 179 -13.82 24.31 -29.55
N LEU A 180 -13.08 23.80 -28.57
CA LEU A 180 -11.67 24.18 -28.37
C LEU A 180 -10.84 23.48 -29.45
N THR A 181 -10.90 24.08 -30.63
CA THR A 181 -9.98 23.85 -31.73
C THR A 181 -8.53 23.97 -31.26
N GLY A 182 -7.76 22.91 -31.50
CA GLY A 182 -6.33 23.01 -31.76
C GLY A 182 -5.46 23.53 -30.62
N SER A 183 -5.03 22.65 -29.72
CA SER A 183 -3.67 22.79 -29.18
C SER A 183 -3.02 21.41 -29.02
N ARG A 184 -1.84 21.25 -29.65
CA ARG A 184 -0.90 20.15 -29.41
C ARG A 184 -0.63 19.92 -27.91
N ILE A 185 -0.78 20.98 -27.13
CA ILE A 185 -0.67 21.02 -25.67
C ILE A 185 -1.64 20.03 -25.03
N SER A 186 -2.88 19.88 -25.53
CA SER A 186 -3.84 18.90 -24.95
C SER A 186 -3.39 17.45 -25.12
N LYS A 187 -2.80 17.08 -26.26
CA LYS A 187 -2.29 15.72 -26.47
C LYS A 187 -1.03 15.46 -25.65
N GLU A 188 -0.12 16.43 -25.56
CA GLU A 188 1.09 16.29 -24.73
C GLU A 188 0.75 16.33 -23.23
N LEU A 189 -0.22 17.14 -22.79
CA LEU A 189 -0.67 17.15 -21.40
C LEU A 189 -1.48 15.90 -21.04
N ILE A 190 -2.27 15.33 -21.97
CA ILE A 190 -2.99 14.07 -21.73
C ILE A 190 -1.99 12.90 -21.71
N VAL A 191 -1.02 12.86 -22.63
CA VAL A 191 0.06 11.86 -22.60
C VAL A 191 0.94 12.03 -21.37
N ALA A 192 1.19 13.26 -20.90
CA ALA A 192 1.91 13.54 -19.66
C ALA A 192 1.07 13.28 -18.39
N SER A 193 -0.26 13.48 -18.45
CA SER A 193 -1.20 13.24 -17.34
C SER A 193 -1.55 11.77 -17.18
N ILE A 194 -1.48 10.99 -18.26
CA ILE A 194 -1.56 9.52 -18.24
C ILE A 194 -0.25 8.89 -17.76
N LYS A 195 0.88 9.60 -17.90
CA LYS A 195 2.20 9.16 -17.42
C LYS A 195 2.47 9.41 -15.93
N MET A 196 1.45 9.60 -15.10
CA MET A 196 1.65 9.85 -13.68
C MET A 196 0.91 8.86 -12.80
N SER A 197 1.63 7.78 -12.47
CA SER A 197 1.97 7.40 -11.09
C SER A 197 2.49 5.98 -10.96
N ARG A 198 2.64 5.22 -12.04
CA ARG A 198 3.36 3.94 -11.97
C ARG A 198 4.65 4.06 -12.76
N MET A 199 5.76 4.09 -12.03
CA MET A 199 6.97 3.49 -12.58
C MET A 199 6.56 2.11 -13.09
N GLU A 200 6.79 1.81 -14.37
CA GLU A 200 6.49 0.48 -14.90
C GLU A 200 7.38 -0.52 -14.14
N LEU A 201 6.80 -1.18 -13.12
CA LEU A 201 7.48 -2.18 -12.30
C LEU A 201 8.00 -3.32 -13.17
N TYR A 202 7.24 -3.65 -14.21
CA TYR A 202 7.53 -4.71 -15.15
C TYR A 202 7.19 -4.25 -16.57
N SER A 203 8.21 -4.16 -17.41
CA SER A 203 8.06 -3.74 -18.80
C SER A 203 7.50 -4.88 -19.67
N PRO A 204 6.83 -4.57 -20.80
CA PRO A 204 6.38 -5.60 -21.74
C PRO A 204 7.52 -6.44 -22.33
N GLU A 205 8.73 -5.90 -22.39
CA GLU A 205 9.95 -6.62 -22.80
C GLU A 205 10.42 -7.63 -21.73
N GLY A 206 9.78 -7.62 -20.56
CA GLY A 206 10.00 -8.54 -19.45
C GLY A 206 11.14 -8.14 -18.53
N LEU A 207 11.40 -6.84 -18.39
CA LEU A 207 12.44 -6.26 -17.52
C LEU A 207 11.81 -5.53 -16.35
N ARG A 208 12.47 -5.60 -15.19
CA ARG A 208 12.12 -4.81 -14.01
C ARG A 208 12.81 -3.45 -14.00
N ILE A 209 12.44 -2.61 -13.03
CA ILE A 209 13.04 -1.28 -12.79
C ILE A 209 14.56 -1.35 -12.65
N ASP A 210 15.06 -2.40 -12.01
CA ASP A 210 16.49 -2.64 -11.79
C ASP A 210 17.18 -3.38 -12.96
N GLY A 211 16.44 -3.69 -14.03
CA GLY A 211 16.91 -4.42 -15.20
C GLY A 211 16.92 -5.94 -15.06
N ARG A 212 16.48 -6.51 -13.93
CA ARG A 212 16.39 -7.96 -13.74
C ARG A 212 15.17 -8.56 -14.45
N ARG A 213 15.25 -9.85 -14.76
CA ARG A 213 14.09 -10.67 -15.16
C ARG A 213 13.26 -11.10 -13.94
N TRP A 214 12.07 -11.65 -14.20
CA TRP A 214 11.12 -12.09 -13.17
C TRP A 214 11.64 -13.24 -12.29
N ASN A 215 12.55 -14.07 -12.81
CA ASN A 215 13.11 -15.26 -12.15
C ASN A 215 14.53 -15.04 -11.57
N GLU A 216 15.02 -13.80 -11.55
CA GLU A 216 16.39 -13.48 -11.14
C GLU A 216 16.45 -12.90 -9.72
N LEU A 217 17.35 -13.45 -8.91
CA LEU A 217 17.69 -12.92 -7.59
C LEU A 217 18.54 -11.65 -7.72
N ARG A 218 18.54 -10.80 -6.68
CA ARG A 218 19.54 -9.74 -6.54
C ARG A 218 20.90 -10.34 -6.29
N LYS A 219 21.93 -9.49 -6.40
CA LYS A 219 23.27 -9.82 -5.94
C LYS A 219 23.21 -10.25 -4.47
N PHE A 220 23.62 -11.48 -4.20
CA PHE A 220 23.66 -12.05 -2.85
C PHE A 220 25.12 -12.27 -2.48
N GLU A 221 25.59 -11.53 -1.49
CA GLU A 221 26.90 -11.71 -0.88
C GLU A 221 26.73 -12.02 0.60
N CYS A 222 27.51 -12.98 1.09
CA CYS A 222 27.55 -13.28 2.49
C CYS A 222 28.99 -13.38 2.97
N ARG A 223 29.21 -13.04 4.25
CA ARG A 223 30.49 -13.18 4.93
C ARG A 223 30.24 -13.81 6.28
N ILE A 224 31.13 -14.72 6.64
CA ILE A 224 31.08 -15.50 7.87
C ILE A 224 32.23 -15.03 8.76
N ASN A 225 32.04 -15.11 10.08
CA ASN A 225 33.04 -14.75 11.08
C ASN A 225 33.52 -13.28 10.92
N THR A 226 32.57 -12.35 10.86
CA THR A 226 32.83 -10.91 10.76
C THR A 226 33.19 -10.27 12.09
N HIS A 227 32.66 -10.80 13.20
CA HIS A 227 32.85 -10.30 14.55
C HIS A 227 33.28 -11.40 15.52
N PRO A 228 34.51 -11.96 15.36
CA PRO A 228 35.02 -13.05 16.20
C PRO A 228 35.19 -12.67 17.68
N SER A 229 35.38 -11.39 17.99
CA SER A 229 35.69 -10.93 19.35
C SER A 229 34.46 -10.69 20.23
N SER A 230 33.27 -10.54 19.64
CA SER A 230 32.05 -10.16 20.36
C SER A 230 30.99 -11.27 20.43
N SER A 231 31.14 -12.33 19.64
CA SER A 231 30.15 -13.40 19.47
C SER A 231 30.80 -14.69 19.03
N ASP A 232 30.21 -15.82 19.43
CA ASP A 232 30.68 -17.17 19.06
C ASP A 232 30.47 -17.46 17.57
N GLY A 233 29.37 -16.94 17.01
CA GLY A 233 29.13 -16.94 15.57
C GLY A 233 28.66 -15.59 15.07
N SER A 234 29.11 -15.20 13.88
CA SER A 234 28.72 -13.94 13.27
C SER A 234 28.57 -14.06 11.76
N SER A 235 27.60 -13.35 11.21
CA SER A 235 27.38 -13.28 9.78
C SER A 235 27.05 -11.87 9.34
N TYR A 236 27.42 -11.58 8.10
CA TYR A 236 27.02 -10.39 7.38
C TYR A 236 26.46 -10.78 6.03
N VAL A 237 25.22 -10.38 5.76
CA VAL A 237 24.52 -10.70 4.52
C VAL A 237 24.14 -9.40 3.82
N GLU A 238 24.49 -9.32 2.54
CA GLU A 238 24.05 -8.31 1.60
C GLU A 238 23.18 -8.98 0.52
N GLN A 239 21.89 -8.67 0.53
CA GLN A 239 20.95 -9.10 -0.50
C GLN A 239 20.44 -7.85 -1.24
N GLY A 240 21.07 -7.57 -2.38
CA GLY A 240 20.97 -6.26 -3.02
C GLY A 240 21.48 -5.15 -2.10
N ASN A 241 20.64 -4.16 -1.81
CA ASN A 241 20.97 -3.10 -0.86
C ASN A 241 20.55 -3.41 0.58
N THR A 242 19.84 -4.52 0.82
CA THR A 242 19.48 -4.95 2.17
C THR A 242 20.71 -5.53 2.86
N LYS A 243 21.09 -4.94 4.01
CA LYS A 243 22.30 -5.29 4.75
C LYS A 243 21.94 -5.67 6.18
N VAL A 244 22.29 -6.89 6.58
CA VAL A 244 21.97 -7.43 7.90
C VAL A 244 23.23 -7.99 8.53
N ILE A 245 23.48 -7.60 9.79
CA ILE A 245 24.46 -8.25 10.67
C ILE A 245 23.71 -9.14 11.64
N CYS A 246 24.17 -10.37 11.78
CA CYS A 246 23.71 -11.30 12.81
C CYS A 246 24.87 -11.70 13.70
N MET A 247 24.64 -11.72 15.01
CA MET A 247 25.57 -12.20 16.02
C MET A 247 24.86 -13.24 16.88
N VAL A 248 25.43 -14.42 16.98
CA VAL A 248 24.95 -15.51 17.83
C VAL A 248 25.89 -15.65 19.00
N GLN A 249 25.33 -15.63 20.20
CA GLN A 249 26.04 -15.85 21.45
C GLN A 249 25.42 -17.06 22.14
N GLY A 250 26.28 -17.99 22.55
CA GLY A 250 25.89 -19.20 23.22
C GLY A 250 26.27 -20.47 22.44
N PRO A 251 25.97 -21.65 23.02
CA PRO A 251 25.08 -21.85 24.17
C PRO A 251 25.66 -21.32 25.49
N MET A 252 24.95 -20.42 26.16
CA MET A 252 25.38 -19.79 27.42
C MET A 252 24.48 -20.16 28.60
N GLU A 253 24.98 -19.97 29.83
CA GLU A 253 24.15 -20.16 31.03
C GLU A 253 23.12 -19.03 31.15
N PRO A 254 21.84 -19.35 31.44
CA PRO A 254 20.81 -18.35 31.66
C PRO A 254 21.14 -17.43 32.85
N ALA A 255 20.98 -16.12 32.66
CA ALA A 255 21.20 -15.13 33.73
C ALA A 255 20.25 -15.33 34.93
N LEU A 256 19.02 -15.80 34.68
CA LEU A 256 18.05 -16.14 35.71
C LEU A 256 17.71 -17.64 35.64
N LYS A 257 17.78 -18.31 36.80
CA LYS A 257 17.38 -19.73 36.95
C LYS A 257 15.92 -20.02 36.58
N SER A 258 15.05 -19.00 36.62
CA SER A 258 13.65 -19.13 36.21
C SER A 258 13.46 -19.30 34.70
N GLN A 259 14.44 -18.90 33.89
CA GLN A 259 14.38 -19.00 32.43
C GLN A 259 15.01 -20.32 31.93
N THR A 260 15.50 -21.15 32.84
CA THR A 260 16.14 -22.41 32.52
C THR A 260 15.10 -23.48 32.21
N ASP A 261 15.12 -24.00 30.99
CA ASP A 261 14.40 -25.21 30.62
C ASP A 261 15.33 -26.43 30.83
N SER A 262 14.82 -27.50 31.45
CA SER A 262 15.61 -28.69 31.76
C SER A 262 15.83 -29.59 30.55
N GLU A 263 14.92 -29.58 29.58
CA GLU A 263 14.87 -30.54 28.48
C GLU A 263 15.44 -29.99 27.16
N ARG A 264 15.50 -28.68 27.00
CA ARG A 264 15.90 -28.02 25.74
C ARG A 264 16.61 -26.69 25.99
N ALA A 265 17.34 -26.23 24.97
CA ALA A 265 17.79 -24.83 24.91
C ALA A 265 16.61 -23.88 24.68
N THR A 266 16.68 -22.71 25.30
CA THR A 266 15.79 -21.58 25.01
C THR A 266 16.44 -20.65 23.99
N LEU A 267 15.74 -20.38 22.89
CA LEU A 267 16.19 -19.45 21.86
C LEU A 267 15.62 -18.06 22.14
N GLU A 268 16.49 -17.04 22.18
CA GLU A 268 16.07 -15.64 22.31
C GLU A 268 16.56 -14.84 21.10
N VAL A 269 15.62 -14.29 20.32
CA VAL A 269 15.96 -13.44 19.17
C VAL A 269 15.78 -11.98 19.54
N ASN A 270 16.83 -11.17 19.44
CA ASN A 270 16.79 -9.73 19.67
C ASN A 270 16.99 -8.99 18.35
N LEU A 271 15.93 -8.31 17.92
CA LEU A 271 15.88 -7.65 16.63
C LEU A 271 15.96 -6.13 16.80
N SER A 272 16.93 -5.51 16.14
CA SER A 272 17.11 -4.07 16.10
C SER A 272 17.18 -3.59 14.64
N ILE A 273 16.31 -2.64 14.31
CA ILE A 273 16.32 -1.97 13.01
C ILE A 273 16.95 -0.60 13.20
N ALA A 274 18.02 -0.32 12.45
CA ALA A 274 18.70 0.97 12.52
C ALA A 274 17.75 2.09 12.11
N SER A 275 17.79 3.25 12.80
CA SER A 275 16.93 4.40 12.46
C SER A 275 17.19 4.96 11.05
N PHE A 276 18.35 4.63 10.48
CA PHE A 276 18.80 5.03 9.15
C PHE A 276 18.64 3.92 8.10
N SER A 277 17.97 2.82 8.42
CA SER A 277 17.83 1.67 7.50
C SER A 277 17.01 2.00 6.26
N THR A 278 16.03 2.88 6.40
CA THR A 278 15.14 3.37 5.34
C THR A 278 15.57 4.76 4.88
N VAL A 279 15.19 5.13 3.64
CA VAL A 279 15.47 6.47 3.06
C VAL A 279 15.00 7.58 3.99
N ASN A 280 13.79 7.44 4.55
CA ASN A 280 13.29 8.32 5.58
C ASN A 280 13.73 7.83 6.96
N ARG A 281 14.33 8.72 7.75
CA ARG A 281 14.78 8.39 9.11
C ARG A 281 13.59 7.99 9.98
N ARG A 282 13.66 6.79 10.53
CA ARG A 282 12.62 6.23 11.39
C ARG A 282 12.74 6.78 12.81
N LYS A 283 11.61 7.19 13.41
CA LYS A 283 11.53 7.45 14.86
C LYS A 283 11.37 6.13 15.61
N ARG A 284 12.27 5.86 16.56
CA ARG A 284 12.27 4.61 17.34
C ARG A 284 11.07 4.60 18.30
N GLN A 285 10.16 3.65 18.10
CA GLN A 285 9.12 3.34 19.08
C GLN A 285 9.58 2.17 19.94
N LYS A 286 9.40 2.27 21.26
CA LYS A 286 10.00 1.33 22.22
C LYS A 286 9.35 -0.07 22.18
N ASN A 287 8.06 -0.16 21.79
CA ASN A 287 7.27 -1.40 21.79
C ASN A 287 6.50 -1.55 20.48
N GLU A 288 7.21 -1.76 19.39
CA GLU A 288 6.55 -1.99 18.10
C GLU A 288 6.07 -3.44 17.97
N LYS A 289 4.76 -3.62 17.78
CA LYS A 289 4.13 -4.94 17.66
C LYS A 289 4.68 -5.75 16.48
N ARG A 290 4.95 -5.11 15.34
CA ARG A 290 5.54 -5.75 14.15
C ARG A 290 6.91 -6.37 14.42
N LEU A 291 7.76 -5.70 15.21
CA LEU A 291 9.07 -6.27 15.57
C LEU A 291 8.91 -7.48 16.49
N THR A 292 7.92 -7.45 17.38
CA THR A 292 7.61 -8.57 18.27
C THR A 292 7.12 -9.78 17.47
N GLU A 293 6.29 -9.55 16.46
CA GLU A 293 5.83 -10.58 15.52
C GLU A 293 7.00 -11.19 14.73
N LEU A 294 7.87 -10.36 14.13
CA LEU A 294 9.04 -10.85 13.39
C LEU A 294 10.00 -11.63 14.28
N LYS A 295 10.20 -11.18 15.52
CA LYS A 295 10.97 -11.89 16.55
C LYS A 295 10.40 -13.30 16.80
N LEU A 296 9.11 -13.38 17.12
CA LEU A 296 8.44 -14.66 17.39
C LEU A 296 8.44 -15.60 16.18
N THR A 297 8.31 -15.04 14.98
CA THR A 297 8.37 -15.80 13.72
C THR A 297 9.74 -16.41 13.49
N LEU A 298 10.82 -15.66 13.74
CA LEU A 298 12.18 -16.19 13.66
C LEU A 298 12.46 -17.23 14.75
N GLU A 299 12.03 -16.97 16.00
CA GLU A 299 12.18 -17.93 17.10
C GLU A 299 11.54 -19.28 16.76
N ARG A 300 10.27 -19.27 16.32
CA ARG A 300 9.57 -20.51 15.94
C ARG A 300 10.21 -21.24 14.77
N THR A 301 10.66 -20.50 13.76
CA THR A 301 11.34 -21.07 12.59
C THR A 301 12.62 -21.81 13.01
N PHE A 302 13.45 -21.21 13.87
CA PHE A 302 14.73 -21.78 14.27
C PHE A 302 14.63 -22.79 15.42
N GLU A 303 13.62 -22.73 16.28
CA GLU A 303 13.34 -23.79 17.27
C GLU A 303 13.10 -25.15 16.61
N GLN A 304 12.55 -25.19 15.39
CA GLN A 304 12.34 -26.42 14.63
C GLN A 304 13.59 -26.87 13.84
N SER A 305 14.46 -25.93 13.46
CA SER A 305 15.68 -26.20 12.69
C SER A 305 16.85 -26.65 13.58
N ILE A 306 16.95 -26.08 14.79
CA ILE A 306 18.02 -26.35 15.75
C ILE A 306 17.67 -27.58 16.58
N ILE A 307 18.67 -28.41 16.86
CA ILE A 307 18.50 -29.58 17.72
C ILE A 307 18.62 -29.15 19.19
N CYS A 308 17.60 -28.44 19.70
CA CYS A 308 17.63 -27.83 21.04
C CYS A 308 17.83 -28.84 22.19
N LYS A 309 17.51 -30.12 21.97
CA LYS A 309 17.69 -31.21 22.95
C LYS A 309 19.16 -31.50 23.28
N LEU A 310 20.10 -31.13 22.39
CA LEU A 310 21.53 -31.32 22.64
C LEU A 310 22.10 -30.32 23.65
N TYR A 311 21.37 -29.22 23.90
CA TYR A 311 21.83 -28.09 24.69
C TYR A 311 20.87 -27.78 25.87
N PRO A 312 20.59 -28.74 26.77
CA PRO A 312 19.67 -28.51 27.89
C PRO A 312 20.22 -27.45 28.86
N ARG A 313 19.32 -26.68 29.50
CA ARG A 313 19.67 -25.65 30.49
C ARG A 313 20.53 -24.50 29.97
N THR A 314 20.55 -24.28 28.65
CA THR A 314 21.31 -23.18 28.02
C THR A 314 20.40 -22.22 27.27
N ILE A 315 20.89 -20.99 27.08
CA ILE A 315 20.30 -19.98 26.21
C ILE A 315 21.14 -19.82 24.95
N ILE A 316 20.50 -19.75 23.80
CA ILE A 316 21.10 -19.30 22.54
C ILE A 316 20.50 -17.94 22.22
N GLN A 317 21.33 -16.89 22.26
CA GLN A 317 20.90 -15.53 22.00
C GLN A 317 21.32 -15.09 20.59
N VAL A 318 20.35 -14.64 19.80
CA VAL A 318 20.55 -14.20 18.41
C VAL A 318 20.27 -12.71 18.32
N ASN A 319 21.31 -11.91 18.10
CA ASN A 319 21.20 -10.47 17.95
C ASN A 319 21.24 -10.09 16.46
N LEU A 320 20.12 -9.58 15.94
CA LEU A 320 19.96 -9.15 14.56
C LEU A 320 19.94 -7.62 14.45
N ASN A 321 20.81 -7.08 13.61
CA ASN A 321 20.89 -5.65 13.33
C ASN A 321 20.69 -5.41 11.83
N VAL A 322 19.56 -4.81 11.46
CA VAL A 322 19.30 -4.40 10.08
C VAL A 322 19.88 -3.01 9.85
N LEU A 323 20.93 -2.92 9.02
CA LEU A 323 21.66 -1.68 8.74
C LEU A 323 21.02 -0.89 7.61
N ALA A 324 20.65 -1.57 6.54
CA ALA A 324 20.01 -0.99 5.37
C ALA A 324 18.88 -1.93 4.92
N GLN A 325 17.76 -1.35 4.49
CA GLN A 325 16.59 -2.10 4.05
C GLN A 325 16.24 -1.69 2.63
N ASP A 326 16.17 -2.68 1.74
CA ASP A 326 15.69 -2.52 0.38
C ASP A 326 14.69 -3.63 -0.02
N GLY A 327 13.74 -3.93 0.85
CA GLY A 327 12.73 -4.98 0.64
C GLY A 327 13.24 -6.41 0.91
N GLY A 328 12.31 -7.32 1.19
CA GLY A 328 12.63 -8.71 1.55
C GLY A 328 13.37 -8.86 2.88
N MET A 329 13.09 -8.00 3.86
CA MET A 329 13.82 -7.94 5.14
C MET A 329 13.80 -9.28 5.89
N LEU A 330 12.64 -9.93 6.00
CA LEU A 330 12.50 -11.19 6.75
C LEU A 330 13.31 -12.32 6.11
N ALA A 331 13.38 -12.34 4.78
CA ALA A 331 14.20 -13.29 4.04
C ALA A 331 15.70 -13.09 4.34
N ALA A 332 16.19 -11.85 4.24
CA ALA A 332 17.58 -11.52 4.53
C ALA A 332 17.97 -11.83 5.99
N MET A 333 17.07 -11.55 6.95
CA MET A 333 17.30 -11.89 8.37
C MET A 333 17.42 -13.40 8.58
N THR A 334 16.52 -14.19 8.00
CA THR A 334 16.55 -15.65 8.12
C THR A 334 17.85 -16.22 7.55
N ASN A 335 18.27 -15.76 6.37
CA ASN A 335 19.54 -16.18 5.75
C ASN A 335 20.75 -15.82 6.63
N ALA A 336 20.74 -14.64 7.26
CA ALA A 336 21.80 -14.21 8.17
C ALA A 336 21.86 -15.06 9.45
N VAL A 337 20.70 -15.40 10.05
CA VAL A 337 20.65 -16.30 11.22
C VAL A 337 21.21 -17.67 10.87
N THR A 338 20.79 -18.26 9.75
CA THR A 338 21.29 -19.57 9.30
C THR A 338 22.81 -19.59 9.19
N LEU A 339 23.43 -18.56 8.60
CA LEU A 339 24.90 -18.47 8.50
C LEU A 339 25.58 -18.28 9.85
N ALA A 340 25.02 -17.44 10.73
CA ALA A 340 25.62 -17.18 12.04
C ALA A 340 25.54 -18.40 12.97
N MET A 341 24.48 -19.21 12.87
CA MET A 341 24.34 -20.48 13.59
C MET A 341 25.39 -21.50 13.14
N ILE A 342 25.63 -21.59 11.83
CA ILE A 342 26.67 -22.46 11.26
C ILE A 342 28.06 -22.03 11.72
N ASP A 343 28.34 -20.73 11.74
CA ASP A 343 29.62 -20.18 12.22
C ASP A 343 29.86 -20.48 13.71
N ALA A 344 28.81 -20.36 14.54
CA ALA A 344 28.85 -20.72 15.96
C ALA A 344 29.03 -22.23 16.19
N GLY A 345 28.89 -23.07 15.16
CA GLY A 345 28.97 -24.52 15.27
C GLY A 345 27.76 -25.15 15.99
N ILE A 346 26.62 -24.46 16.04
CA ILE A 346 25.41 -24.97 16.67
C ILE A 346 24.79 -26.05 15.78
N SER A 347 24.43 -27.18 16.38
CA SER A 347 23.87 -28.33 15.66
C SER A 347 22.45 -28.04 15.14
N MET A 348 22.29 -28.09 13.82
CA MET A 348 21.05 -27.86 13.09
C MET A 348 20.80 -28.98 12.07
N TYR A 349 19.54 -29.26 11.76
CA TYR A 349 19.18 -30.34 10.82
C TYR A 349 19.62 -30.01 9.39
N GLU A 350 19.27 -28.82 8.90
CA GLU A 350 19.53 -28.40 7.54
C GLU A 350 19.45 -26.88 7.39
N TYR A 351 19.99 -26.35 6.29
CA TYR A 351 19.92 -24.92 5.97
C TYR A 351 18.46 -24.45 5.90
N VAL A 352 18.18 -23.28 6.48
CA VAL A 352 16.92 -22.56 6.25
C VAL A 352 17.21 -21.37 5.35
N SER A 353 16.69 -21.43 4.12
CA SER A 353 16.89 -20.39 3.10
C SER A 353 15.56 -19.71 2.79
N ALA A 354 15.52 -18.39 2.92
CA ALA A 354 14.32 -17.61 2.73
C ALA A 354 14.41 -16.63 1.56
N VAL A 355 13.29 -16.47 0.85
CA VAL A 355 13.11 -15.56 -0.28
C VAL A 355 11.72 -14.92 -0.22
N ALA A 356 11.64 -13.65 -0.62
CA ALA A 356 10.37 -12.98 -0.87
C ALA A 356 10.01 -13.06 -2.35
N ALA A 357 8.76 -13.39 -2.67
CA ALA A 357 8.23 -13.39 -4.02
C ALA A 357 6.93 -12.59 -4.04
N GLY A 358 6.64 -11.96 -5.17
CA GLY A 358 5.42 -11.17 -5.35
C GLY A 358 4.68 -11.53 -6.62
N LEU A 359 3.48 -10.97 -6.75
CA LEU A 359 2.65 -11.14 -7.92
C LEU A 359 2.37 -9.78 -8.56
N HIS A 360 2.77 -9.62 -9.82
CA HIS A 360 2.43 -8.45 -10.62
C HIS A 360 1.44 -8.85 -11.72
N ASN A 361 0.18 -8.47 -11.57
CA ASN A 361 -0.93 -8.90 -12.43
C ASN A 361 -1.02 -10.44 -12.46
N ASP A 362 -0.35 -11.07 -13.42
CA ASP A 362 -0.26 -12.52 -13.60
C ASP A 362 1.18 -13.07 -13.56
N SER A 363 2.19 -12.19 -13.59
CA SER A 363 3.59 -12.60 -13.57
C SER A 363 4.13 -12.64 -12.13
N PRO A 364 4.59 -13.81 -11.65
CA PRO A 364 5.29 -13.91 -10.39
C PRO A 364 6.69 -13.29 -10.51
N LEU A 365 7.06 -12.47 -9.53
CA LEU A 365 8.37 -11.80 -9.45
C LEU A 365 9.15 -12.34 -8.25
N LEU A 366 10.38 -12.79 -8.49
CA LEU A 366 11.29 -13.30 -7.47
C LEU A 366 12.13 -12.16 -6.86
N ASP A 367 12.29 -12.19 -5.54
CA ASP A 367 13.15 -11.30 -4.75
C ASP A 367 12.85 -9.81 -4.99
N LEU A 368 11.75 -9.38 -4.38
CA LEU A 368 11.20 -8.02 -4.47
C LEU A 368 12.11 -6.99 -3.80
N ASN A 369 12.21 -5.81 -4.40
CA ASN A 369 12.78 -4.61 -3.78
C ASN A 369 11.71 -3.81 -3.00
N THR A 370 12.10 -2.73 -2.32
CA THR A 370 11.14 -1.92 -1.54
C THR A 370 10.03 -1.31 -2.38
N LEU A 371 10.34 -0.89 -3.62
CA LEU A 371 9.36 -0.27 -4.50
C LEU A 371 8.32 -1.29 -4.95
N GLU A 372 8.77 -2.48 -5.33
CA GLU A 372 7.96 -3.63 -5.68
C GLU A 372 7.12 -4.12 -4.49
N GLU A 373 7.71 -4.21 -3.30
CA GLU A 373 7.00 -4.66 -2.08
C GLU A 373 5.89 -3.70 -1.63
N ASN A 374 6.01 -2.39 -1.94
CA ASN A 374 4.97 -1.42 -1.61
C ASN A 374 3.75 -1.49 -2.57
N ASP A 375 3.98 -1.87 -3.82
CA ASP A 375 2.95 -1.86 -4.87
C ASP A 375 2.37 -3.25 -5.16
N LEU A 376 3.11 -4.32 -4.84
CA LEU A 376 2.76 -5.71 -5.12
C LEU A 376 2.46 -6.47 -3.84
N SER A 377 1.61 -7.49 -3.96
CA SER A 377 1.40 -8.43 -2.86
C SER A 377 2.66 -9.27 -2.64
N CYS A 378 3.14 -9.33 -1.39
CA CYS A 378 4.37 -10.01 -1.02
C CYS A 378 4.10 -11.31 -0.25
N LEU A 379 4.75 -12.40 -0.69
CA LEU A 379 4.80 -13.70 -0.03
C LEU A 379 6.26 -13.99 0.37
N THR A 380 6.54 -14.15 1.67
CA THR A 380 7.84 -14.58 2.15
C THR A 380 7.82 -16.06 2.50
N VAL A 381 8.78 -16.81 1.96
CA VAL A 381 8.88 -18.26 2.09
C VAL A 381 10.26 -18.63 2.63
N GLY A 382 10.32 -19.48 3.65
CA GLY A 382 11.55 -20.09 4.16
C GLY A 382 11.54 -21.60 3.91
N VAL A 383 12.47 -22.07 3.10
CA VAL A 383 12.60 -23.46 2.63
C VAL A 383 13.65 -24.19 3.45
N ILE A 384 13.39 -25.46 3.78
CA ILE A 384 14.34 -26.32 4.48
C ILE A 384 15.17 -27.10 3.46
N GLY A 385 16.48 -26.83 3.42
CA GLY A 385 17.44 -27.59 2.63
C GLY A 385 17.12 -27.61 1.13
N LYS A 386 17.19 -28.80 0.53
CA LYS A 386 16.72 -29.07 -0.85
C LYS A 386 15.28 -29.56 -0.92
N SER A 387 14.59 -29.64 0.22
CA SER A 387 13.23 -30.14 0.27
C SER A 387 12.24 -29.08 -0.22
N GLU A 388 10.99 -29.50 -0.38
CA GLU A 388 9.84 -28.60 -0.61
C GLU A 388 9.12 -28.24 0.70
N LYS A 389 9.68 -28.66 1.85
CA LYS A 389 9.12 -28.33 3.16
C LYS A 389 9.44 -26.89 3.52
N LEU A 390 8.43 -26.20 4.03
CA LEU A 390 8.53 -24.80 4.43
C LEU A 390 8.65 -24.72 5.95
N ALA A 391 9.69 -24.04 6.43
CA ALA A 391 9.82 -23.65 7.83
C ALA A 391 9.04 -22.35 8.12
N LEU A 392 8.92 -21.49 7.11
CA LEU A 392 8.28 -20.19 7.20
C LEU A 392 7.42 -19.94 5.97
N LEU A 393 6.20 -19.47 6.19
CA LEU A 393 5.31 -18.97 5.15
C LEU A 393 4.56 -17.76 5.71
N LEU A 394 4.80 -16.59 5.15
CA LEU A 394 4.16 -15.34 5.56
C LEU A 394 3.57 -14.62 4.35
N LEU A 395 2.25 -14.39 4.39
CA LEU A 395 1.51 -13.62 3.40
C LEU A 395 0.78 -12.49 4.15
N GLU A 396 1.17 -11.24 3.90
CA GLU A 396 0.53 -10.06 4.53
C GLU A 396 -0.60 -9.49 3.65
N ASP A 397 -0.43 -9.56 2.32
CA ASP A 397 -1.33 -8.95 1.35
C ASP A 397 -2.29 -9.93 0.68
N LYS A 398 -3.30 -9.39 -0.01
CA LYS A 398 -4.29 -10.18 -0.74
C LYS A 398 -3.68 -10.76 -2.02
N MET A 399 -3.60 -12.08 -2.12
CA MET A 399 -3.29 -12.78 -3.37
C MET A 399 -4.45 -13.66 -3.84
N PRO A 400 -4.72 -13.74 -5.16
CA PRO A 400 -5.63 -14.73 -5.73
C PRO A 400 -5.16 -16.15 -5.44
N LEU A 401 -6.04 -17.00 -4.92
CA LEU A 401 -5.72 -18.37 -4.51
C LEU A 401 -5.10 -19.19 -5.66
N ASP A 402 -5.65 -19.05 -6.87
CA ASP A 402 -5.21 -19.77 -8.07
C ASP A 402 -3.76 -19.44 -8.49
N ARG A 403 -3.22 -18.31 -8.03
CA ARG A 403 -1.86 -17.85 -8.34
C ARG A 403 -0.87 -18.08 -7.21
N ILE A 404 -1.31 -18.49 -6.01
CA ILE A 404 -0.41 -18.70 -4.88
C ILE A 404 0.56 -19.86 -5.17
N GLU A 405 0.08 -20.94 -5.81
CA GLU A 405 0.92 -22.10 -6.14
C GLU A 405 2.07 -21.74 -7.09
N SER A 406 1.80 -20.93 -8.12
CA SER A 406 2.84 -20.51 -9.06
C SER A 406 3.89 -19.62 -8.38
N VAL A 407 3.47 -18.65 -7.57
CA VAL A 407 4.38 -17.80 -6.79
C VAL A 407 5.22 -18.63 -5.82
N LEU A 408 4.59 -19.60 -5.15
CA LEU A 408 5.27 -20.49 -4.20
C LEU A 408 6.33 -21.35 -4.88
N SER A 409 6.04 -21.92 -6.05
CA SER A 409 6.98 -22.74 -6.83
C SER A 409 8.27 -21.97 -7.17
N ILE A 410 8.13 -20.69 -7.51
CA ILE A 410 9.24 -19.81 -7.87
C ILE A 410 10.02 -19.38 -6.62
N ALA A 411 9.32 -19.09 -5.52
CA ALA A 411 9.96 -18.81 -4.25
C ALA A 411 10.79 -20.00 -3.74
N ILE A 412 10.30 -21.25 -3.90
CA ILE A 412 11.02 -22.46 -3.53
C ILE A 412 12.29 -22.62 -4.38
N ALA A 413 12.17 -22.48 -5.70
CA ALA A 413 13.32 -22.55 -6.61
C ALA A 413 14.36 -21.46 -6.28
N GLY A 414 13.91 -20.24 -5.95
CA GLY A 414 14.78 -19.17 -5.47
C GLY A 414 15.48 -19.51 -4.15
N GLY A 415 14.75 -20.12 -3.22
CA GLY A 415 15.28 -20.58 -1.92
C GLY A 415 16.38 -21.62 -2.08
N HIS A 416 16.21 -22.59 -2.99
CA HIS A 416 17.25 -23.56 -3.32
C HIS A 416 18.52 -22.89 -3.86
N ARG A 417 18.37 -21.86 -4.70
CA ARG A 417 19.50 -21.11 -5.26
C ARG A 417 20.23 -20.29 -4.22
N ILE A 418 19.52 -19.64 -3.28
CA ILE A 418 20.14 -18.95 -2.14
C ILE A 418 20.92 -19.94 -1.28
N ARG A 419 20.36 -21.13 -1.00
CA ARG A 419 21.07 -22.18 -0.25
C ARG A 419 22.40 -22.55 -0.90
N ASP A 420 22.43 -22.74 -2.22
CA ASP A 420 23.67 -23.09 -2.92
C ASP A 420 24.71 -21.96 -2.82
N LEU A 421 24.29 -20.70 -2.89
CA LEU A 421 25.18 -19.55 -2.70
C LEU A 421 25.75 -19.50 -1.27
N MET A 422 24.91 -19.74 -0.26
CA MET A 422 25.34 -19.83 1.14
C MET A 422 26.32 -20.99 1.37
N ASP A 423 25.99 -22.20 0.90
CA ASP A 423 26.83 -23.40 1.09
C ASP A 423 28.19 -23.24 0.41
N ASN A 424 28.23 -22.63 -0.78
CA ASN A 424 29.49 -22.34 -1.48
C ASN A 424 30.40 -21.42 -0.66
N GLU A 425 29.86 -20.35 -0.05
CA GLU A 425 30.66 -19.43 0.74
C GLU A 425 31.09 -20.05 2.09
N VAL A 426 30.21 -20.84 2.74
CA VAL A 426 30.55 -21.61 3.94
C VAL A 426 31.72 -22.56 3.67
N ARG A 427 31.64 -23.36 2.60
CA ARG A 427 32.70 -24.30 2.20
C ARG A 427 34.00 -23.58 1.87
N LYS A 428 33.92 -22.48 1.13
CA LYS A 428 35.09 -21.67 0.78
C LYS A 428 35.77 -21.12 2.03
N HIS A 429 35.00 -20.54 2.97
CA HIS A 429 35.54 -20.06 4.24
C HIS A 429 36.15 -21.20 5.07
N GLY A 430 35.47 -22.35 5.15
CA GLY A 430 35.96 -23.54 5.83
C GLY A 430 37.30 -24.03 5.27
N ASN A 431 37.41 -24.18 3.95
CA ASN A 431 38.65 -24.59 3.28
C ASN A 431 39.81 -23.60 3.54
N LEU A 432 39.53 -22.29 3.53
CA LEU A 432 40.53 -21.27 3.85
C LEU A 432 41.02 -21.37 5.29
N ARG A 433 40.14 -21.73 6.25
CA ARG A 433 40.52 -21.90 7.66
C ARG A 433 41.33 -23.18 7.88
N VAL A 434 40.92 -24.28 7.26
CA VAL A 434 41.66 -25.56 7.31
C VAL A 434 43.06 -25.41 6.69
N ALA A 435 43.18 -24.73 5.55
CA ALA A 435 44.48 -24.47 4.93
C ALA A 435 45.41 -23.63 5.80
N LYS A 436 44.88 -22.68 6.59
CA LYS A 436 45.67 -21.90 7.55
C LYS A 436 46.14 -22.74 8.74
N LEU A 437 45.29 -23.65 9.24
CA LEU A 437 45.62 -24.56 10.33
C LEU A 437 46.67 -25.61 9.92
N GLY A 438 46.69 -26.04 8.65
CA GLY A 438 47.67 -27.00 8.15
C GLY A 438 49.07 -26.40 7.90
N ASN A 439 49.19 -25.07 7.85
CA ASN A 439 50.45 -24.36 7.64
C ASN A 439 51.05 -23.77 8.94
N SER A 440 50.35 -23.91 10.07
CA SER A 440 50.79 -23.55 11.42
C SER A 440 51.13 -24.79 12.21
#